data_AF-A0A536AMZ0-F1
#
_entry.id   AF-A0A536AMZ0-F1
#
_cell.length_a   1.000
_cell.length_b   1.000
_cell.length_c   1.000
_cell.angle_alpha   90.00
_cell.angle_beta   90.00
_cell.angle_gamma   90.00
#
_symmetry.space_group_name_H-M   'P 1'
#
loop_
_entity.id
_entity.type
_entity.pdbx_description
1 polymer ?
#
loop_
_entity_poly.entity_id
_entity_poly.type
_entity_poly.pdbx_seq_one_letter_code
_entity_poly.pdbx_strand_id
1 'polypeptide(L)' 'TGPATVFRDGLRQDGIWSRKDDNAPFTFKNAAGEQILLSPGQPWIHVIPNEMKVTSQ' A
#
# COMPACT_ATOMS: atom_id res chain seq x y z
N THR A 1 2.36 2.33 10.74
CA THR A 1 2.36 1.00 10.11
C THR A 1 0.97 0.44 10.15
N GLY A 2 0.53 -0.25 9.10
CA GLY A 2 -0.79 -0.85 9.04
C GLY A 2 -1.03 -1.65 7.75
N PRO A 3 -2.20 -2.26 7.59
CA PRO A 3 -2.53 -3.00 6.37
C PRO A 3 -2.62 -2.06 5.16
N ALA A 4 -2.23 -2.55 3.99
CA ALA A 4 -2.30 -1.85 2.73
C ALA A 4 -2.82 -2.79 1.63
N THR A 5 -3.58 -2.21 0.70
CA THR A 5 -3.95 -2.83 -0.56
C THR A 5 -3.43 -1.94 -1.68
N VAL A 6 -2.61 -2.50 -2.57
CA VAL A 6 -1.98 -1.80 -3.69
C VAL A 6 -2.59 -2.32 -4.99
N PHE A 7 -3.05 -1.39 -5.83
CA PHE A 7 -3.51 -1.67 -7.18
C PHE A 7 -2.48 -1.16 -8.17
N ARG A 8 -1.91 -2.07 -8.97
CA ARG A 8 -0.86 -1.75 -9.95
C ARG A 8 -0.89 -2.76 -11.07
N ASP A 9 -0.69 -2.31 -12.31
CA ASP A 9 -0.64 -3.18 -13.49
C ASP A 9 -1.88 -4.09 -13.65
N GLY A 10 -3.06 -3.63 -13.21
CA GLY A 10 -4.30 -4.40 -13.22
C GLY A 10 -4.40 -5.47 -12.12
N LEU A 11 -3.44 -5.53 -11.21
CA LEU A 11 -3.37 -6.52 -10.13
C LEU A 11 -3.59 -5.87 -8.76
N ARG A 12 -4.22 -6.63 -7.87
CA ARG A 12 -4.29 -6.34 -6.44
C ARG A 12 -3.15 -7.05 -5.70
N GLN A 13 -2.47 -6.31 -4.83
CA GLN A 13 -1.45 -6.85 -3.92
C GLN A 13 -1.74 -6.37 -2.51
N ASP A 14 -1.91 -7.30 -1.57
CA ASP A 14 -2.06 -6.97 -0.15
C ASP A 14 -0.69 -6.94 0.53
N GLY A 15 -0.53 -6.05 1.51
CA GLY A 15 0.73 -5.85 2.21
C GLY A 15 0.59 -5.00 3.46
N ILE A 16 1.73 -4.54 3.96
CA ILE A 16 1.85 -3.67 5.12
C ILE A 16 2.51 -2.37 4.69
N TRP A 17 1.89 -1.23 5.00
CA TRP A 17 2.54 0.06 4.89
C TRP A 17 3.33 0.36 6.16
N SER A 18 4.45 1.05 6.02
CA SER A 18 5.15 1.68 7.15
C SER A 18 5.79 3.00 6.72
N ARG A 19 5.88 3.94 7.66
CA ARG A 19 6.68 5.16 7.53
C ARG A 19 7.35 5.41 8.88
N LYS A 20 8.57 5.94 8.86
CA LYS A 20 9.35 6.18 10.09
C LYS A 20 8.81 7.37 10.88
N ASP A 21 8.49 8.44 10.17
CA ASP A 21 8.01 9.72 10.68
C ASP A 21 7.21 10.43 9.57
N ASP A 22 6.73 11.64 9.83
CA ASP A 22 5.86 12.38 8.92
C ASP A 22 6.58 12.91 7.66
N ASN A 23 7.91 13.00 7.68
CA ASN A 23 8.71 13.45 6.54
C ASN A 23 9.27 12.26 5.72
N ALA A 24 9.14 11.04 6.24
CA ALA A 24 9.57 9.83 5.56
C ALA A 24 8.53 9.36 4.52
N PRO A 25 8.97 8.80 3.39
CA PRO A 25 8.07 8.20 2.43
C PRO A 25 7.39 6.95 3.01
N PHE A 26 6.21 6.62 2.48
CA PHE A 26 5.59 5.33 2.71
C PHE A 26 6.41 4.22 2.06
N THR A 27 6.54 3.12 2.77
CA THR A 27 7.09 1.86 2.26
C THR A 27 6.00 0.81 2.31
N PHE A 28 5.99 -0.11 1.35
CA PHE A 28 5.01 -1.18 1.24
C PHE A 28 5.74 -2.51 1.13
N LYS A 29 5.34 -3.50 1.92
CA LYS A 29 5.92 -4.85 1.88
C LYS A 29 4.84 -5.91 1.79
N ASN A 30 5.08 -6.96 1.01
CA ASN A 30 4.21 -8.14 0.95
C ASN A 30 4.41 -9.03 2.20
N ALA A 31 3.67 -10.13 2.28
CA ALA A 31 3.76 -11.08 3.39
C ALA A 31 5.13 -11.77 3.53
N ALA A 32 5.90 -11.86 2.44
CA ALA A 32 7.27 -12.38 2.45
C ALA A 32 8.33 -11.35 2.88
N GLY A 33 7.92 -10.10 3.14
CA GLY A 33 8.81 -9.00 3.52
C GLY A 33 9.49 -8.31 2.33
N GLU A 34 9.14 -8.69 1.10
CA GLU A 34 9.64 -8.07 -0.12
C GLU A 34 8.92 -6.74 -0.38
N GLN A 35 9.64 -5.80 -0.99
CA GLN A 35 9.10 -4.47 -1.24
C GLN A 35 8.11 -4.47 -2.42
N ILE A 36 6.92 -3.92 -2.20
CA ILE A 36 5.96 -3.63 -3.27
C ILE A 36 6.32 -2.27 -3.85
N LEU A 37 6.91 -2.28 -5.05
CA LEU A 37 7.27 -1.05 -5.76
C LEU A 37 6.04 -0.42 -6.41
N LEU A 38 6.03 0.91 -6.56
CA LEU A 38 5.02 1.62 -7.33
C LEU A 38 5.53 1.88 -8.74
N SER A 39 4.63 1.92 -9.72
CA SER A 39 4.99 2.30 -11.09
C SER A 39 5.38 3.79 -11.13
N PRO A 40 6.33 4.19 -11.99
CA PRO A 40 6.67 5.59 -12.17
C PRO A 40 5.44 6.41 -12.60
N GLY A 41 5.21 7.55 -11.95
CA GLY A 41 4.04 8.41 -12.19
C GLY A 41 3.44 8.93 -10.89
N GLN A 42 2.25 9.52 -10.98
CA GLN A 42 1.50 10.00 -9.82
C GLN A 42 0.79 8.82 -9.12
N PRO A 43 1.18 8.46 -7.88
CA PRO A 43 0.38 7.53 -7.09
C PRO A 43 -0.85 8.25 -6.52
N TRP A 44 -1.93 7.50 -6.34
CA TRP A 44 -3.12 7.92 -5.61
C TRP A 44 -3.16 7.16 -4.29
N ILE A 45 -3.24 7.89 -3.17
CA ILE A 45 -3.24 7.31 -1.82
C ILE A 45 -4.57 7.65 -1.14
N HIS A 46 -5.27 6.62 -0.69
CA HIS A 46 -6.48 6.74 0.12
C HIS A 46 -6.21 6.18 1.51
N VAL A 47 -6.29 7.03 2.53
CA VAL A 47 -6.27 6.60 3.93
C VAL A 47 -7.72 6.42 4.37
N ILE A 48 -8.06 5.21 4.78
CA ILE A 48 -9.42 4.81 5.15
C ILE A 48 -9.44 4.24 6.58
N PRO A 49 -10.60 4.27 7.27
CA PRO A 49 -10.76 3.58 8.55
C PRO A 49 -10.47 2.08 8.43
N ASN A 50 -9.95 1.48 9.49
CA ASN A 50 -9.57 0.07 9.49
C ASN A 50 -10.77 -0.88 9.35
N GLU A 51 -11.98 -0.42 9.67
CA GLU A 51 -13.22 -1.18 9.58
C GLU A 51 -13.74 -1.28 8.14
N MET A 52 -13.24 -0.44 7.23
CA MET A 52 -13.64 -0.42 5.84
C MET A 52 -12.97 -1.54 5.05
N LYS A 53 -13.76 -2.28 4.26
CA LYS A 53 -13.24 -3.31 3.37
C LYS A 53 -12.99 -2.76 1.97
N VAL A 54 -11.75 -2.90 1.49
CA VAL A 54 -11.41 -2.64 0.09
C VAL A 54 -11.77 -3.86 -0.75
N THR A 55 -12.72 -3.72 -1.67
CA THR A 55 -13.17 -4.79 -2.58
C THR A 55 -12.62 -4.59 -4.00
N SER A 56 -12.40 -5.67 -4.72
CA SER A 56 -12.01 -5.69 -6.14
C SER A 56 -12.69 -6.89 -6.81
N GLN A 57 -13.00 -6.79 -8.11
CA GLN A 57 -13.51 -7.91 -8.90
C GLN A 57 -12.40 -8.86 -9.32
#